data_AF-A0A9N9NT75-F1
#
_entry.id   AF-A0A9N9NT75-F1
#
_cell.length_a   1.000
_cell.length_b   1.000
_cell.length_c   1.000
_cell.angle_alpha   90.00
_cell.angle_beta   90.00
_cell.angle_gamma   90.00
#
_symmetry.space_group_name_H-M   'P 1'
#
loop_
_entity.id
_entity.type
_entity.pdbx_description
1 polymer ?
#
loop_
_entity_poly.entity_id
_entity_poly.type
_entity_poly.pdbx_seq_one_letter_code
_entity_poly.pdbx_strand_id
1 'polypeptide(L)'
;MVPYSMYNWEELLDFTFLKHNIKYICRQDFDFKYLLASLNIDNSTGVYNVTRDEDRYQQRYYDDATSTIELGKFKERVNLIDLSKRSEKLISFGSVFSTVRIVRQLPESIEFWNRLMKNMLPNNPTIINIVDKIVDKIGVTNGFIGVHARLGNGFLKNQNNTIEGLIKRIKTDFEDNVCLTSKIFLAIDLKRDHISLQSFFQTFSCTYILDDFNDLLEPLKFLKNLKDDMILYEFLIPLVDLLVVSKGNKFYGTKGSTFSRYAQRLNEVW
;
A
#
# COMPACT_ATOMS: atom_id res chain seq x y z
N MET A 1 14.55 -16.86 -7.95
CA MET A 1 13.55 -15.90 -8.45
C MET A 1 14.06 -14.50 -8.15
N VAL A 2 14.03 -13.58 -9.12
CA VAL A 2 14.40 -12.18 -8.86
C VAL A 2 13.30 -11.56 -7.99
N PRO A 3 13.62 -10.95 -6.84
CA PRO A 3 12.60 -10.46 -5.90
C PRO A 3 11.98 -9.13 -6.33
N TYR A 4 12.24 -8.68 -7.56
CA TYR A 4 11.81 -7.39 -8.10
C TYR A 4 11.63 -7.47 -9.61
N SER A 5 10.89 -6.51 -10.15
CA SER A 5 10.83 -6.22 -11.57
C SER A 5 10.61 -4.73 -11.80
N MET A 6 11.08 -4.24 -12.95
CA MET A 6 10.99 -2.85 -13.36
C MET A 6 9.62 -2.54 -13.96
N TYR A 7 8.54 -2.94 -13.27
CA TYR A 7 7.19 -2.71 -13.74
C TYR A 7 6.84 -1.22 -13.63
N ASN A 8 6.26 -0.67 -14.69
CA ASN A 8 5.96 0.76 -14.74
C ASN A 8 4.73 1.07 -13.86
N TRP A 9 4.91 1.96 -12.87
CA TRP A 9 3.83 2.34 -11.96
C TRP A 9 2.61 2.98 -12.65
N GLU A 10 2.80 3.61 -13.81
CA GLU A 10 1.68 4.16 -14.60
C GLU A 10 0.78 3.09 -15.20
N GLU A 11 1.29 1.87 -15.38
CA GLU A 11 0.48 0.73 -15.82
C GLU A 11 -0.38 0.16 -14.68
N LEU A 12 -0.09 0.56 -13.45
CA LEU A 12 -0.75 0.07 -12.24
C LEU A 12 -1.66 1.10 -11.58
N LEU A 13 -1.25 2.37 -11.55
CA LEU A 13 -1.91 3.46 -10.83
C LEU A 13 -2.16 4.64 -11.77
N ASP A 14 -3.21 5.41 -11.49
CA ASP A 14 -3.48 6.66 -12.19
C ASP A 14 -2.47 7.74 -11.75
N PHE A 15 -1.64 8.14 -12.71
CA PHE A 15 -0.63 9.18 -12.54
C PHE A 15 -1.09 10.55 -13.07
N THR A 16 -2.35 10.69 -13.48
CA THR A 16 -2.88 11.95 -14.04
C THR A 16 -2.63 13.13 -13.10
N PHE A 17 -2.96 12.99 -11.81
CA PHE A 17 -2.67 14.06 -10.83
C PHE A 17 -1.17 14.36 -10.74
N LEU A 18 -0.31 13.33 -10.70
CA LEU A 18 1.14 13.52 -10.63
C LEU A 18 1.68 14.28 -11.84
N LYS A 19 1.31 13.88 -13.06
CA LYS A 19 1.74 14.51 -14.32
C LYS A 19 1.41 16.00 -14.37
N HIS A 20 0.27 16.41 -13.82
CA HIS A 20 -0.13 17.82 -13.79
C HIS A 20 0.60 18.65 -12.75
N ASN A 21 1.09 18.04 -11.67
CA ASN A 21 1.62 18.79 -10.52
C ASN A 21 3.13 18.66 -10.32
N ILE A 22 3.75 17.58 -10.78
CA ILE A 22 5.19 17.36 -10.65
C ILE A 22 5.79 16.81 -11.95
N LYS A 23 7.03 17.22 -12.23
CA LYS A 23 7.84 16.59 -13.28
C LYS A 23 8.50 15.34 -12.70
N TYR A 24 8.41 14.23 -13.42
CA TYR A 24 9.08 13.00 -13.04
C TYR A 24 9.61 12.28 -14.29
N ILE A 25 10.55 11.38 -14.07
CA ILE A 25 11.15 10.53 -15.10
C ILE A 25 11.06 9.10 -14.61
N CYS A 26 10.52 8.19 -15.43
CA CYS A 26 10.53 6.77 -15.13
C CYS A 26 11.90 6.19 -15.48
N ARG A 27 12.63 5.72 -14.46
CA ARG A 27 13.96 5.14 -14.64
C ARG A 27 13.88 3.79 -15.35
N GLN A 28 14.85 3.54 -16.24
CA GLN A 28 14.95 2.28 -16.97
C GLN A 28 15.81 1.24 -16.25
N ASP A 29 16.50 1.60 -15.18
CA ASP A 29 17.32 0.70 -14.40
C ASP A 29 17.55 1.29 -13.00
N PHE A 30 18.20 0.51 -12.14
CA PHE A 30 18.68 0.97 -10.84
C PHE A 30 20.15 1.40 -10.85
N ASP A 31 20.81 1.42 -12.01
CA ASP A 31 22.22 1.82 -12.11
C ASP A 31 22.36 3.33 -11.90
N PHE A 32 23.07 3.69 -10.84
CA PHE A 32 23.26 5.09 -10.49
C PHE A 32 24.06 5.86 -11.54
N LYS A 33 25.01 5.21 -12.25
CA LYS A 33 25.80 5.85 -13.31
C LYS A 33 24.92 6.22 -14.51
N TYR A 34 24.02 5.35 -14.92
CA TYR A 34 23.08 5.67 -16.01
C TYR A 34 22.10 6.78 -15.62
N LEU A 35 21.67 6.83 -14.35
CA LEU A 35 20.89 7.97 -13.86
C LEU A 35 21.68 9.29 -14.02
N LEU A 36 22.93 9.35 -13.55
CA LEU A 36 23.74 10.57 -13.65
C LEU A 36 23.99 10.98 -15.10
N ALA A 37 24.30 10.02 -15.98
CA ALA A 37 24.48 10.26 -17.41
C ALA A 37 23.19 10.82 -18.04
N SER A 38 22.02 10.27 -17.69
CA SER A 38 20.73 10.76 -18.22
C SER A 38 20.38 12.17 -17.77
N LEU A 39 20.97 12.64 -16.66
CA LEU A 39 20.79 13.97 -16.09
C LEU A 39 21.93 14.94 -16.45
N ASN A 40 22.90 14.52 -17.28
CA ASN A 40 24.13 15.28 -17.59
C ASN A 40 24.87 15.76 -16.32
N ILE A 41 25.11 14.81 -15.41
CA ILE A 41 25.89 15.02 -14.18
C ILE A 41 27.20 14.23 -14.29
N ASP A 42 28.27 14.93 -14.65
CA ASP A 42 29.55 14.32 -15.02
C ASP A 42 30.47 14.00 -13.82
N ASN A 43 30.19 14.56 -12.63
CA ASN A 43 31.02 14.39 -11.44
C ASN A 43 30.19 14.17 -10.17
N SER A 44 30.83 13.57 -9.16
CA SER A 44 30.22 13.29 -7.86
C SER A 44 29.88 14.55 -7.06
N THR A 45 30.45 15.71 -7.39
CA THR A 45 30.14 16.98 -6.72
C THR A 45 28.79 17.56 -7.15
N GLY A 46 28.21 17.09 -8.25
CA GLY A 46 26.85 17.44 -8.66
C GLY A 46 25.74 16.71 -7.88
N VAL A 47 26.10 15.84 -6.93
CA VAL A 47 25.16 14.99 -6.18
C VAL A 47 25.34 15.16 -4.68
N TYR A 48 24.25 15.42 -3.98
CA TYR A 48 24.19 15.32 -2.52
C TYR A 48 23.43 14.07 -2.09
N ASN A 49 24.13 13.12 -1.48
CA ASN A 49 23.50 11.94 -0.87
C ASN A 49 23.04 12.28 0.55
N VAL A 50 21.72 12.39 0.73
CA VAL A 50 21.11 12.71 2.03
C VAL A 50 21.27 11.55 3.00
N THR A 51 21.15 10.32 2.50
CA THR A 51 21.20 9.08 3.29
C THR A 51 22.41 8.27 2.85
N ARG A 52 23.18 7.76 3.82
CA ARG A 52 24.29 6.82 3.56
C ARG A 52 23.87 5.34 3.64
N ASP A 53 22.58 5.09 3.86
CA ASP A 53 21.95 3.77 4.00
C ASP A 53 22.56 2.86 5.08
N GLU A 54 23.25 3.45 6.07
CA GLU A 54 23.83 2.72 7.21
C GLU A 54 22.78 2.20 8.19
N ASP A 55 21.64 2.90 8.32
CA ASP A 55 20.51 2.49 9.17
C ASP A 55 19.18 2.77 8.48
N ARG A 56 18.26 1.80 8.58
CA ARG A 56 16.89 1.92 8.05
C ARG A 56 16.09 3.07 8.68
N TYR A 57 16.50 3.59 9.83
CA TYR A 57 15.92 4.75 10.51
C TYR A 57 16.97 5.85 10.70
N GLN A 58 17.90 6.04 9.78
CA GLN A 58 18.92 7.08 9.92
C GLN A 58 18.30 8.49 10.02
N GLN A 59 17.74 9.02 8.92
CA GLN A 59 17.14 10.36 8.90
C GLN A 59 15.61 10.35 8.95
N ARG A 60 15.05 11.30 9.71
CA ARG A 60 13.66 11.75 9.60
C ARG A 60 13.61 13.15 8.98
N TYR A 61 12.74 13.33 8.01
CA TYR A 61 12.60 14.57 7.25
C TYR A 61 11.45 15.42 7.78
N TYR A 62 11.66 16.73 7.84
CA TYR A 62 10.69 17.70 8.36
C TYR A 62 10.45 18.78 7.32
N ASP A 63 9.19 18.99 6.94
CA ASP A 63 8.81 20.10 6.06
C ASP A 63 8.83 21.44 6.79
N ASP A 64 8.46 21.45 8.07
CA ASP A 64 8.52 22.61 8.95
C ASP A 64 9.79 22.62 9.83
N ALA A 65 10.66 23.61 9.64
CA ALA A 65 11.87 23.80 10.42
C ALA A 65 11.61 24.14 11.90
N THR A 66 10.42 24.64 12.23
CA THR A 66 10.01 24.98 13.61
C THR A 66 9.38 23.80 14.35
N SER A 67 9.20 22.65 13.67
CA SER A 67 8.61 21.45 14.26
C SER A 67 9.24 21.06 15.59
N THR A 68 8.40 20.76 16.58
CA THR A 68 8.76 20.17 17.87
C THR A 68 8.56 18.66 17.92
N ILE A 69 8.13 18.03 16.82
CA ILE A 69 7.89 16.58 16.77
C ILE A 69 9.21 15.84 16.94
N GLU A 70 9.28 15.01 17.98
CA GLU A 70 10.47 14.21 18.31
C GLU A 70 10.89 13.26 17.17
N LEU A 71 12.15 12.86 17.15
CA LEU A 71 12.69 11.92 16.15
C LEU A 71 12.04 10.53 16.22
N GLY A 72 11.58 10.09 17.38
CA GLY A 72 11.11 8.73 17.57
C GLY A 72 12.23 7.71 17.40
N LYS A 73 12.07 6.76 16.47
CA LYS A 73 13.09 5.71 16.20
C LYS A 73 14.25 6.18 15.32
N PHE A 74 14.20 7.42 14.84
CA PHE A 74 15.19 7.94 13.91
C PHE A 74 16.38 8.57 14.65
N LYS A 75 17.56 8.56 14.02
CA LYS A 75 18.80 9.06 14.63
C LYS A 75 19.05 10.55 14.34
N GLU A 76 18.64 11.02 13.18
CA GLU A 76 18.99 12.34 12.67
C GLU A 76 17.77 13.09 12.13
N ARG A 77 17.74 14.40 12.38
CA ARG A 77 16.75 15.32 11.81
C ARG A 77 17.33 15.96 10.56
N VAL A 78 16.53 16.03 9.50
CA VAL A 78 16.84 16.80 8.30
C VAL A 78 15.64 17.69 7.97
N ASN A 79 15.84 19.02 7.96
CA ASN A 79 14.79 19.94 7.49
C ASN A 79 14.85 20.04 5.96
N LEU A 80 13.71 19.92 5.30
CA LEU A 80 13.62 20.01 3.84
C LEU A 80 14.01 21.41 3.33
N ILE A 81 13.82 22.47 4.13
CA ILE A 81 14.26 23.83 3.80
C ILE A 81 15.78 23.97 3.72
N ASP A 82 16.55 23.12 4.41
CA ASP A 82 18.00 23.15 4.33
C ASP A 82 18.50 22.43 3.07
N LEU A 83 17.73 21.44 2.59
CA LEU A 83 17.98 20.78 1.31
C LEU A 83 17.69 21.70 0.12
N SER A 84 16.70 22.61 0.21
CA SER A 84 16.39 23.53 -0.89
C SER A 84 17.45 24.62 -1.12
N LYS A 85 18.32 24.87 -0.12
CA LYS A 85 19.43 25.84 -0.20
C LYS A 85 20.68 25.26 -0.86
N ARG A 86 20.67 23.97 -1.20
CA ARG A 86 21.81 23.26 -1.78
C ARG A 86 22.02 23.62 -3.25
N SER A 87 23.27 23.55 -3.70
CA SER A 87 23.67 23.87 -5.07
C SER A 87 23.81 22.64 -5.97
N GLU A 88 23.82 21.44 -5.40
CA GLU A 88 23.91 20.20 -6.17
C GLU A 88 22.70 20.01 -7.09
N LYS A 89 22.94 19.48 -8.29
CA LYS A 89 21.88 19.22 -9.29
C LYS A 89 20.97 18.08 -8.88
N LEU A 90 21.48 17.11 -8.12
CA LEU A 90 20.74 15.94 -7.65
C LEU A 90 20.82 15.83 -6.12
N ILE A 91 19.67 15.83 -5.48
CA ILE A 91 19.52 15.43 -4.07
C ILE A 91 19.04 13.98 -4.06
N SER A 92 19.91 13.08 -3.65
CA SER A 92 19.67 11.64 -3.65
C SER A 92 19.26 11.17 -2.26
N PHE A 93 18.07 10.60 -2.18
CA PHE A 93 17.58 9.93 -0.98
C PHE A 93 17.80 8.42 -1.16
N GLY A 94 18.40 7.79 -0.16
CA GLY A 94 18.50 6.33 -0.09
C GLY A 94 17.15 5.70 0.28
N SER A 95 17.15 4.76 1.21
CA SER A 95 15.90 4.14 1.68
C SER A 95 14.95 5.17 2.31
N VAL A 96 13.77 5.32 1.71
CA VAL A 96 12.65 6.11 2.28
C VAL A 96 11.71 5.26 3.15
N PHE A 97 12.19 4.11 3.65
CA PHE A 97 11.41 3.19 4.47
C PHE A 97 10.77 3.89 5.69
N SER A 98 9.55 3.48 6.06
CA SER A 98 8.69 4.01 7.15
C SER A 98 7.69 5.09 6.72
N THR A 99 6.42 4.89 7.09
CA THR A 99 5.31 5.83 6.82
C THR A 99 5.40 7.13 7.61
N VAL A 100 6.26 7.18 8.63
CA VAL A 100 6.48 8.36 9.50
C VAL A 100 7.83 9.03 9.24
N ARG A 101 8.56 8.63 8.20
CA ARG A 101 9.86 9.22 7.85
C ARG A 101 9.76 10.71 7.50
N ILE A 102 8.71 11.10 6.80
CA ILE A 102 8.44 12.51 6.49
C ILE A 102 7.39 13.00 7.48
N VAL A 103 7.78 13.94 8.34
CA VAL A 103 6.90 14.75 9.15
C VAL A 103 6.34 15.84 8.24
N ARG A 104 5.01 15.84 8.10
CA ARG A 104 4.26 16.81 7.31
C ARG A 104 3.40 17.64 8.24
N GLN A 105 3.67 18.93 8.32
CA GLN A 105 2.96 19.88 9.19
C GLN A 105 2.50 21.13 8.44
N LEU A 106 3.19 21.50 7.35
CA LEU A 106 2.80 22.66 6.57
C LEU A 106 1.43 22.40 5.90
N PRO A 107 0.47 23.34 5.95
CA PRO A 107 -0.86 23.16 5.38
C PRO A 107 -0.84 22.74 3.91
N GLU A 108 0.04 23.33 3.11
CA GLU A 108 0.21 23.01 1.68
C GLU A 108 0.73 21.60 1.45
N SER A 109 1.65 21.10 2.29
CA SER A 109 2.16 19.72 2.23
C SER A 109 1.06 18.71 2.55
N ILE A 110 0.26 19.01 3.57
CA ILE A 110 -0.86 18.18 4.00
C ILE A 110 -1.93 18.12 2.89
N GLU A 111 -2.30 19.28 2.34
CA GLU A 111 -3.29 19.36 1.27
C GLU A 111 -2.82 18.66 0.00
N PHE A 112 -1.57 18.90 -0.42
CA PHE A 112 -0.99 18.21 -1.57
C PHE A 112 -0.99 16.69 -1.37
N TRP A 113 -0.57 16.22 -0.20
CA TRP A 113 -0.56 14.78 0.13
C TRP A 113 -1.96 14.19 0.11
N ASN A 114 -2.96 14.88 0.66
CA ASN A 114 -4.34 14.42 0.65
C ASN A 114 -4.88 14.31 -0.78
N ARG A 115 -4.62 15.31 -1.63
CA ARG A 115 -5.02 15.27 -3.04
C ARG A 115 -4.30 14.16 -3.81
N LEU A 116 -2.98 14.05 -3.65
CA LEU A 116 -2.18 12.98 -4.25
C LEU A 116 -2.78 11.61 -3.91
N MET A 117 -3.06 11.39 -2.64
CA MET A 117 -3.61 10.15 -2.15
C MET A 117 -5.07 9.92 -2.59
N LYS A 118 -5.87 10.94 -2.85
CA LYS A 118 -7.22 10.71 -3.43
C LYS A 118 -7.19 10.35 -4.91
N ASN A 119 -6.14 10.76 -5.64
CA ASN A 119 -6.09 10.63 -7.09
C ASN A 119 -5.17 9.50 -7.60
N MET A 120 -4.19 9.04 -6.82
CA MET A 120 -3.36 7.88 -7.17
C MET A 120 -4.09 6.56 -6.87
N LEU A 121 -5.12 6.27 -7.65
CA LEU A 121 -5.92 5.05 -7.53
C LEU A 121 -5.43 3.97 -8.50
N PRO A 122 -5.59 2.68 -8.20
CA PRO A 122 -5.27 1.62 -9.15
C PRO A 122 -6.07 1.72 -10.44
N ASN A 123 -5.38 1.57 -11.57
CA ASN A 123 -5.90 1.82 -12.92
C ASN A 123 -5.52 0.73 -13.94
N ASN A 124 -5.12 -0.47 -13.48
CA ASN A 124 -4.83 -1.57 -14.39
C ASN A 124 -6.13 -2.26 -14.83
N PRO A 125 -6.50 -2.27 -16.13
CA PRO A 125 -7.80 -2.79 -16.58
C PRO A 125 -8.02 -4.27 -16.27
N THR A 126 -6.96 -5.09 -16.36
CA THR A 126 -7.04 -6.52 -16.03
C THR A 126 -7.35 -6.71 -14.55
N ILE A 127 -6.64 -6.00 -13.67
CA ILE A 127 -6.87 -6.07 -12.22
C ILE A 127 -8.28 -5.56 -11.87
N ILE A 128 -8.70 -4.42 -12.41
CA ILE A 128 -10.03 -3.84 -12.15
C ILE A 128 -11.12 -4.83 -12.55
N ASN A 129 -11.05 -5.40 -13.76
CA ASN A 129 -12.03 -6.37 -14.22
C ASN A 129 -12.06 -7.66 -13.37
N ILE A 130 -10.91 -8.11 -12.85
CA ILE A 130 -10.88 -9.24 -11.89
C ILE A 130 -11.60 -8.85 -10.59
N VAL A 131 -11.28 -7.67 -10.05
CA VAL A 131 -11.88 -7.16 -8.80
C VAL A 131 -13.39 -7.03 -8.96
N ASP A 132 -13.87 -6.44 -10.04
CA ASP A 132 -15.30 -6.24 -10.30
C ASP A 132 -16.04 -7.60 -10.37
N LYS A 133 -15.48 -8.59 -11.07
CA LYS A 133 -16.06 -9.94 -11.13
C LYS A 133 -16.11 -10.64 -9.77
N ILE A 134 -15.11 -10.43 -8.92
CA ILE A 134 -15.10 -10.99 -7.56
C ILE A 134 -16.19 -10.31 -6.73
N VAL A 135 -16.26 -8.98 -6.77
CA VAL A 135 -17.28 -8.18 -6.06
C VAL A 135 -18.70 -8.58 -6.50
N ASP A 136 -18.93 -8.75 -7.80
CA ASP A 136 -20.20 -9.19 -8.34
C ASP A 136 -20.60 -10.59 -7.83
N LYS A 137 -19.63 -11.52 -7.76
CA LYS A 137 -19.86 -12.88 -7.22
C LYS A 137 -20.18 -12.87 -5.72
N ILE A 138 -19.66 -11.92 -4.94
CA ILE A 138 -19.95 -11.83 -3.50
C ILE A 138 -21.41 -11.40 -3.26
N GLY A 139 -21.97 -10.56 -4.14
CA GLY A 139 -23.41 -10.26 -4.20
C GLY A 139 -23.77 -8.80 -3.92
N VAL A 140 -24.61 -8.23 -4.77
CA VAL A 140 -24.82 -6.77 -4.96
C VAL A 140 -26.00 -6.17 -4.18
N THR A 141 -26.77 -6.93 -3.40
CA THR A 141 -27.80 -6.31 -2.51
C THR A 141 -27.18 -5.82 -1.21
N ASN A 142 -27.00 -4.49 -1.10
CA ASN A 142 -26.44 -3.73 0.04
C ASN A 142 -24.91 -3.84 0.30
N GLY A 143 -24.17 -4.43 -0.64
CA GLY A 143 -22.71 -4.59 -0.56
C GLY A 143 -22.28 -5.69 0.42
N PHE A 144 -20.97 -5.79 0.66
CA PHE A 144 -20.35 -6.72 1.60
C PHE A 144 -19.44 -5.98 2.58
N ILE A 145 -19.11 -6.60 3.70
CA ILE A 145 -18.18 -6.05 4.68
C ILE A 145 -16.76 -6.45 4.30
N GLY A 146 -15.86 -5.47 4.18
CA GLY A 146 -14.44 -5.70 3.96
C GLY A 146 -13.69 -5.89 5.28
N VAL A 147 -12.95 -6.98 5.43
CA VAL A 147 -12.17 -7.26 6.64
C VAL A 147 -10.74 -7.64 6.26
N HIS A 148 -9.76 -7.07 6.93
CA HIS A 148 -8.36 -7.45 6.75
C HIS A 148 -7.72 -7.86 8.08
N ALA A 149 -7.35 -9.14 8.15
CA ALA A 149 -6.64 -9.74 9.28
C ALA A 149 -5.16 -9.96 8.91
N ARG A 150 -4.29 -9.09 9.41
CA ARG A 150 -2.83 -9.23 9.27
C ARG A 150 -2.30 -10.07 10.43
N LEU A 151 -1.88 -11.30 10.14
CA LEU A 151 -1.55 -12.30 11.15
C LEU A 151 -0.13 -12.86 11.00
N GLY A 152 0.51 -12.70 9.84
CA GLY A 152 1.83 -13.21 9.55
C GLY A 152 2.97 -12.41 10.18
N ASN A 153 4.12 -12.37 9.49
CA ASN A 153 5.36 -11.81 10.01
C ASN A 153 5.18 -10.39 10.56
N GLY A 154 5.66 -10.18 11.79
CA GLY A 154 5.49 -8.94 12.56
C GLY A 154 4.22 -8.87 13.43
N PHE A 155 3.26 -9.80 13.25
CA PHE A 155 1.96 -9.80 13.94
C PHE A 155 1.67 -11.12 14.70
N LEU A 156 2.56 -12.11 14.63
CA LEU A 156 2.41 -13.44 15.24
C LEU A 156 1.98 -13.43 16.72
N LYS A 157 2.52 -12.52 17.52
CA LYS A 157 2.20 -12.45 18.97
C LYS A 157 0.78 -11.97 19.28
N ASN A 158 0.09 -11.37 18.31
CA ASN A 158 -1.20 -10.70 18.50
C ASN A 158 -2.31 -11.30 17.63
N GLN A 159 -2.15 -12.51 17.10
CA GLN A 159 -3.11 -13.10 16.18
C GLN A 159 -4.51 -13.24 16.81
N ASN A 160 -4.62 -13.85 17.99
CA ASN A 160 -5.89 -14.02 18.69
C ASN A 160 -6.55 -12.68 19.01
N ASN A 161 -5.79 -11.75 19.60
CA ASN A 161 -6.28 -10.39 19.90
C ASN A 161 -6.78 -9.65 18.65
N THR A 162 -6.12 -9.85 17.51
CA THR A 162 -6.53 -9.25 16.23
C THR A 162 -7.88 -9.81 15.80
N ILE A 163 -8.03 -11.14 15.81
CA ILE A 163 -9.25 -11.81 15.37
C ILE A 163 -10.42 -11.53 16.31
N GLU A 164 -10.24 -11.66 17.63
CA GLU A 164 -11.25 -11.32 18.62
C GLU A 164 -11.68 -9.85 18.52
N GLY A 165 -10.71 -8.95 18.33
CA GLY A 165 -10.98 -7.52 18.13
C GLY A 165 -11.79 -7.24 16.87
N LEU A 166 -11.51 -7.94 15.76
CA LEU A 166 -12.28 -7.83 14.52
C LEU A 166 -13.70 -8.37 14.70
N ILE A 167 -13.86 -9.57 15.28
CA ILE A 167 -15.17 -10.18 15.57
C ILE A 167 -16.01 -9.24 16.43
N LYS A 168 -15.44 -8.74 17.54
CA LYS A 168 -16.14 -7.85 18.46
C LYS A 168 -16.65 -6.58 17.77
N ARG A 169 -15.81 -5.93 16.96
CA ARG A 169 -16.19 -4.71 16.22
C ARG A 169 -17.30 -4.97 15.21
N ILE A 170 -17.22 -6.07 14.47
CA ILE A 170 -18.26 -6.44 13.49
C ILE A 170 -19.60 -6.70 14.20
N LYS A 171 -19.59 -7.49 15.28
CA LYS A 171 -20.81 -7.76 16.08
C LYS A 171 -21.41 -6.52 16.73
N THR A 172 -20.57 -5.57 17.14
CA THR A 172 -21.04 -4.30 17.71
C THR A 172 -21.82 -3.49 16.67
N ASP A 173 -21.42 -3.55 15.41
CA ASP A 173 -21.99 -2.72 14.35
C ASP A 173 -23.14 -3.41 13.58
N PHE A 174 -23.21 -4.74 13.56
CA PHE A 174 -24.17 -5.51 12.77
C PHE A 174 -24.95 -6.60 13.56
N GLU A 175 -24.80 -6.61 14.89
CA GLU A 175 -25.40 -7.60 15.80
C GLU A 175 -24.98 -9.06 15.48
N ASP A 176 -25.64 -10.06 16.06
CA ASP A 176 -25.29 -11.49 15.87
C ASP A 176 -25.73 -12.06 14.51
N ASN A 177 -26.57 -11.34 13.75
CA ASN A 177 -27.20 -11.83 12.52
C ASN A 177 -26.53 -11.34 11.23
N VAL A 178 -25.26 -10.92 11.29
CA VAL A 178 -24.49 -10.37 10.15
C VAL A 178 -24.63 -11.20 8.88
N CYS A 179 -24.53 -12.53 8.99
CA CYS A 179 -24.57 -13.43 7.85
C CYS A 179 -25.95 -13.62 7.21
N LEU A 180 -27.03 -13.13 7.85
CA LEU A 180 -28.37 -13.09 7.26
C LEU A 180 -28.54 -11.89 6.33
N THR A 181 -27.81 -10.80 6.59
CA THR A 181 -28.03 -9.51 5.93
C THR A 181 -26.84 -9.04 5.10
N SER A 182 -25.66 -9.62 5.28
CA SER A 182 -24.43 -9.20 4.62
C SER A 182 -23.48 -10.37 4.40
N LYS A 183 -22.56 -10.20 3.45
CA LYS A 183 -21.41 -11.08 3.24
C LYS A 183 -20.15 -10.43 3.80
N ILE A 184 -19.13 -11.23 4.09
CA ILE A 184 -17.82 -10.72 4.52
C ILE A 184 -16.79 -11.18 3.50
N PHE A 185 -15.98 -10.25 3.00
CA PHE A 185 -14.73 -10.58 2.32
C PHE A 185 -13.56 -10.36 3.28
N LEU A 186 -12.76 -11.40 3.48
CA LEU A 186 -11.65 -11.41 4.42
C LEU A 186 -10.32 -11.54 3.68
N ALA A 187 -9.56 -10.45 3.63
CA ALA A 187 -8.16 -10.45 3.19
C ALA A 187 -7.26 -10.97 4.32
N ILE A 188 -6.44 -11.98 4.02
CA ILE A 188 -5.56 -12.68 4.99
C ILE A 188 -4.20 -13.01 4.38
N ASP A 189 -3.18 -13.04 5.22
CA ASP A 189 -1.81 -13.42 4.85
C ASP A 189 -1.42 -14.83 5.33
N LEU A 190 -2.40 -15.63 5.74
CA LEU A 190 -2.27 -17.02 6.17
C LEU A 190 -3.25 -17.91 5.40
N LYS A 191 -3.06 -19.22 5.44
CA LYS A 191 -3.99 -20.19 4.85
C LYS A 191 -5.30 -20.25 5.63
N ARG A 192 -6.40 -20.57 4.94
CA ARG A 192 -7.76 -20.68 5.50
C ARG A 192 -7.86 -21.58 6.73
N ASP A 193 -7.12 -22.68 6.75
CA ASP A 193 -7.13 -23.71 7.79
C ASP A 193 -6.25 -23.36 9.01
N HIS A 194 -5.58 -22.20 9.01
CA HIS A 194 -4.75 -21.77 10.11
C HIS A 194 -5.56 -21.60 11.40
N ILE A 195 -5.07 -22.15 12.51
CA ILE A 195 -5.75 -22.21 13.81
C ILE A 195 -6.31 -20.86 14.27
N SER A 196 -5.54 -19.78 14.09
CA SER A 196 -5.91 -18.43 14.50
C SER A 196 -7.13 -17.86 13.76
N LEU A 197 -7.50 -18.41 12.61
CA LEU A 197 -8.66 -17.98 11.82
C LEU A 197 -9.94 -18.78 12.15
N GLN A 198 -9.82 -19.92 12.85
CA GLN A 198 -10.95 -20.82 13.09
C GLN A 198 -12.12 -20.11 13.77
N SER A 199 -11.85 -19.32 14.81
CA SER A 199 -12.90 -18.58 15.52
C SER A 199 -13.63 -17.58 14.62
N PHE A 200 -12.93 -16.95 13.67
CA PHE A 200 -13.54 -16.03 12.72
C PHE A 200 -14.50 -16.75 11.78
N PHE A 201 -14.05 -17.84 11.13
CA PHE A 201 -14.88 -18.61 10.20
C PHE A 201 -16.04 -19.34 10.90
N GLN A 202 -15.86 -19.80 12.14
CA GLN A 202 -16.95 -20.37 12.95
C GLN A 202 -17.99 -19.32 13.32
N THR A 203 -17.55 -18.08 13.59
CA THR A 203 -18.46 -16.99 13.94
C THR A 203 -19.22 -16.47 12.72
N PHE A 204 -18.56 -16.38 11.57
CA PHE A 204 -19.12 -15.80 10.35
C PHE A 204 -19.05 -16.79 9.18
N SER A 205 -20.08 -17.63 9.04
CA SER A 205 -20.19 -18.61 7.95
C SER A 205 -20.32 -18.01 6.55
N CYS A 206 -20.67 -16.72 6.45
CA CYS A 206 -20.80 -15.93 5.22
C CYS A 206 -19.48 -15.28 4.77
N THR A 207 -18.33 -15.83 5.16
CA THR A 207 -17.00 -15.28 4.88
C THR A 207 -16.40 -15.90 3.62
N TYR A 208 -15.98 -15.03 2.70
CA TYR A 208 -15.22 -15.38 1.52
C TYR A 208 -13.78 -14.86 1.66
N ILE A 209 -12.83 -15.58 1.08
CA ILE A 209 -11.43 -15.15 0.94
C ILE A 209 -11.06 -15.19 -0.55
N LEU A 210 -9.92 -14.59 -0.91
CA LEU A 210 -9.48 -14.53 -2.31
C LEU A 210 -9.38 -15.92 -2.98
N ASP A 211 -8.97 -16.94 -2.23
CA ASP A 211 -8.85 -18.33 -2.70
C ASP A 211 -10.19 -18.93 -3.17
N ASP A 212 -11.33 -18.41 -2.70
CA ASP A 212 -12.66 -18.85 -3.15
C ASP A 212 -12.97 -18.39 -4.60
N PHE A 213 -12.11 -17.56 -5.19
CA PHE A 213 -12.27 -16.97 -6.53
C PHE A 213 -11.09 -17.28 -7.47
N ASN A 214 -10.36 -18.37 -7.22
CA ASN A 214 -9.18 -18.76 -8.01
C ASN A 214 -9.44 -18.85 -9.52
N ASP A 215 -10.66 -19.22 -9.94
CA ASP A 215 -11.07 -19.25 -11.35
C ASP A 215 -11.02 -17.86 -12.01
N LEU A 216 -11.32 -16.80 -11.24
CA LEU A 216 -11.31 -15.42 -11.72
C LEU A 216 -9.91 -14.80 -11.79
N LEU A 217 -8.92 -15.43 -11.13
CA LEU A 217 -7.53 -14.94 -11.08
C LEU A 217 -6.69 -15.36 -12.29
N GLU A 218 -7.20 -16.27 -13.14
CA GLU A 218 -6.48 -16.76 -14.33
C GLU A 218 -5.88 -15.64 -15.20
N PRO A 219 -6.59 -14.54 -15.54
CA PRO A 219 -6.01 -13.49 -16.37
C PRO A 219 -4.77 -12.84 -15.75
N LEU A 220 -4.66 -12.82 -14.42
CA LEU A 220 -3.49 -12.27 -13.72
C LEU A 220 -2.24 -13.12 -13.95
N LYS A 221 -2.38 -14.43 -14.17
CA LYS A 221 -1.27 -15.35 -14.45
C LYS A 221 -0.59 -15.09 -15.78
N PHE A 222 -1.27 -14.40 -16.69
CA PHE A 222 -0.75 -14.03 -18.01
C PHE A 222 -0.25 -12.59 -18.07
N LEU A 223 -0.45 -11.80 -17.01
CA LEU A 223 0.04 -10.43 -16.95
C LEU A 223 1.56 -10.45 -16.77
N LYS A 224 2.28 -9.88 -17.73
CA LYS A 224 3.73 -9.82 -17.76
C LYS A 224 4.20 -8.38 -17.77
N ASN A 225 5.36 -8.13 -17.19
CA ASN A 225 6.07 -6.90 -17.45
C ASN A 225 6.64 -6.95 -18.88
N LEU A 226 6.26 -6.00 -19.73
CA LEU A 226 6.69 -5.92 -21.12
C LEU A 226 8.21 -5.77 -21.29
N LYS A 227 8.90 -5.38 -20.23
CA LYS A 227 10.34 -5.10 -20.26
C LYS A 227 11.22 -6.33 -20.07
N ASP A 228 10.81 -7.24 -19.21
CA ASP A 228 11.61 -8.41 -18.79
C ASP A 228 10.83 -9.73 -18.90
N ASP A 229 9.63 -9.70 -19.49
CA ASP A 229 8.69 -10.81 -19.64
C ASP A 229 8.30 -11.51 -18.33
N MET A 230 8.61 -10.91 -17.18
CA MET A 230 8.38 -11.52 -15.89
C MET A 230 6.87 -11.56 -15.61
N ILE A 231 6.38 -12.74 -15.24
CA ILE A 231 4.99 -12.94 -14.81
C ILE A 231 4.77 -12.19 -13.49
N LEU A 232 3.76 -11.32 -13.48
CA LEU A 232 3.49 -10.39 -12.38
C LEU A 232 2.54 -10.92 -11.31
N TYR A 233 2.02 -12.14 -11.49
CA TYR A 233 1.03 -12.76 -10.59
C TYR A 233 1.38 -12.62 -9.10
N GLU A 234 2.56 -13.08 -8.70
CA GLU A 234 3.02 -13.04 -7.30
C GLU A 234 3.18 -11.62 -6.74
N PHE A 235 3.43 -10.63 -7.61
CA PHE A 235 3.58 -9.22 -7.22
C PHE A 235 2.23 -8.52 -7.08
N LEU A 236 1.24 -8.93 -7.87
CA LEU A 236 -0.02 -8.21 -8.01
C LEU A 236 -1.19 -8.89 -7.30
N ILE A 237 -1.08 -10.18 -6.95
CA ILE A 237 -2.14 -10.86 -6.21
C ILE A 237 -2.50 -10.18 -4.87
N PRO A 238 -1.54 -9.63 -4.07
CA PRO A 238 -1.90 -8.92 -2.85
C PRO A 238 -2.60 -7.58 -3.14
N LEU A 239 -2.37 -6.99 -4.32
CA LEU A 239 -3.10 -5.79 -4.73
C LEU A 239 -4.54 -6.14 -5.11
N VAL A 240 -4.79 -7.27 -5.80
CA VAL A 240 -6.17 -7.73 -6.05
C VAL A 240 -6.90 -7.90 -4.72
N ASP A 241 -6.30 -8.61 -3.75
CA ASP A 241 -6.90 -8.81 -2.42
C ASP A 241 -7.23 -7.47 -1.73
N LEU A 242 -6.28 -6.52 -1.78
CA LEU A 242 -6.43 -5.17 -1.24
C LEU A 242 -7.58 -4.40 -1.89
N LEU A 243 -7.74 -4.55 -3.21
CA LEU A 243 -8.79 -3.85 -3.94
C LEU A 243 -10.16 -4.48 -3.72
N VAL A 244 -10.27 -5.80 -3.68
CA VAL A 244 -11.54 -6.46 -3.35
C VAL A 244 -11.97 -6.05 -1.94
N VAL A 245 -11.10 -6.19 -0.93
CA VAL A 245 -11.51 -5.89 0.46
C VAL A 245 -11.89 -4.42 0.67
N SER A 246 -11.32 -3.49 -0.09
CA SER A 246 -11.65 -2.07 0.04
C SER A 246 -12.98 -1.70 -0.62
N LYS A 247 -13.57 -2.54 -1.47
CA LYS A 247 -14.88 -2.31 -2.12
C LYS A 247 -16.07 -2.60 -1.19
N GLY A 248 -15.80 -3.11 0.02
CA GLY A 248 -16.85 -3.35 0.99
C GLY A 248 -17.59 -2.07 1.39
N ASN A 249 -18.84 -2.15 1.78
CA ASN A 249 -19.62 -1.00 2.27
C ASN A 249 -19.07 -0.42 3.58
N LYS A 250 -18.33 -1.23 4.34
CA LYS A 250 -17.64 -0.87 5.57
C LYS A 250 -16.38 -1.71 5.69
N PHE A 251 -15.28 -1.09 6.12
CA PHE A 251 -13.99 -1.75 6.24
C PHE A 251 -13.52 -1.90 7.70
N TYR A 252 -12.95 -3.07 8.00
CA TYR A 252 -12.34 -3.40 9.29
C TYR A 252 -10.92 -3.92 9.11
N GLY A 253 -9.94 -3.06 9.38
CA GLY A 253 -8.53 -3.43 9.28
C GLY A 253 -7.86 -3.77 10.61
N THR A 254 -6.75 -4.51 10.52
CA THR A 254 -5.77 -4.71 11.61
C THR A 254 -4.96 -3.45 11.89
N LYS A 255 -4.89 -3.02 13.16
CA LYS A 255 -4.14 -1.84 13.60
C LYS A 255 -2.64 -1.99 13.30
N GLY A 256 -2.02 -0.93 12.79
CA GLY A 256 -0.58 -0.90 12.49
C GLY A 256 -0.17 -1.56 11.17
N SER A 257 -1.09 -2.21 10.45
CA SER A 257 -0.82 -2.75 9.12
C SER A 257 -0.91 -1.65 8.06
N THR A 258 0.11 -1.55 7.20
CA THR A 258 0.12 -0.64 6.04
C THR A 258 -0.90 -1.04 5.00
N PHE A 259 -1.15 -2.35 4.82
CA PHE A 259 -2.22 -2.87 3.98
C PHE A 259 -3.57 -2.36 4.46
N SER A 260 -3.89 -2.56 5.76
CA SER A 260 -5.15 -2.06 6.35
C SER A 260 -5.34 -0.57 6.13
N ARG A 261 -4.27 0.22 6.34
CA ARG A 261 -4.32 1.67 6.18
C ARG A 261 -4.60 2.06 4.73
N TYR A 262 -4.03 1.34 3.77
CA TYR A 262 -4.27 1.63 2.36
C TYR A 262 -5.67 1.19 1.91
N ALA A 263 -6.11 -0.01 2.31
CA ALA A 263 -7.47 -0.49 2.05
C ALA A 263 -8.54 0.46 2.63
N GLN A 264 -8.38 0.92 3.87
CA GLN A 264 -9.27 1.92 4.48
C GLN A 264 -9.35 3.20 3.64
N ARG A 265 -8.20 3.69 3.12
CA ARG A 265 -8.20 4.90 2.28
C ARG A 265 -8.98 4.69 0.99
N LEU A 266 -8.81 3.54 0.33
CA LEU A 266 -9.55 3.24 -0.89
C LEU A 266 -11.05 3.09 -0.62
N ASN A 267 -11.40 2.50 0.52
CA ASN A 267 -12.77 2.38 0.98
C ASN A 267 -13.47 3.73 1.21
N GLU A 268 -12.73 4.75 1.65
CA GLU A 268 -13.25 6.12 1.83
C GLU A 268 -13.42 6.89 0.52
N VAL A 269 -12.82 6.41 -0.58
CA VAL A 269 -12.82 7.09 -1.89
C VAL A 269 -13.85 6.48 -2.85
N TRP A 270 -14.18 5.20 -2.69
CA TRP A 270 -15.16 4.48 -3.51
C TRP A 270 -16.58 4.67 -2.99
#